data_AF-A0A953P2Y8-F1
#
_entry.id   AF-A0A953P2Y8-F1
#
_cell.length_a   1.000
_cell.length_b   1.000
_cell.length_c   1.000
_cell.angle_alpha   90.00
_cell.angle_beta   90.00
_cell.angle_gamma   90.00
#
_symmetry.space_group_name_H-M   'P 1'
#
loop_
_entity.id
_entity.type
_entity.pdbx_description
1 polymer ?
#
loop_
_entity_poly.entity_id
_entity_poly.type
_entity_poly.pdbx_seq_one_letter_code
_entity_poly.pdbx_strand_id
1 'polypeptide(L)'
;MASRELLIKTDAPAGQQLFLCSATGTDWNLVGDGASGGVTSFNGRGGSVTPASGDYSFSQITGSVASAQLPATVVYNNQANTLTGNQTVTGTVTATSFSGSGAGVTGVNAASLNGLSSGSFAQLATANAFAGKQTLAASTTSAASLNVPAGVAPTAPSAGDVWNTGNVLQYRDGSSATRSLVSTPQASGMQLLRLTASITPSSVGVASCSEQSFTVSGVSTTDLLLAVVQPSTSSPGTNIAIGGWRISAANTVAIQFCNVNRNNASTPTSGTYTVAIMR
;
A
#
# COMPACT_ATOMS: atom_id res chain seq x y z
N MET A 1 58.22 -98.91 11.25
CA MET A 1 57.57 -98.17 10.14
C MET A 1 58.36 -96.88 9.95
N ALA A 2 59.22 -96.82 8.94
CA ALA A 2 60.04 -95.63 8.70
C ALA A 2 59.21 -94.60 7.93
N SER A 3 58.96 -93.45 8.53
CA SER A 3 58.40 -92.29 7.85
C SER A 3 59.31 -91.92 6.68
N ARG A 4 58.82 -92.09 5.45
CA ARG A 4 59.53 -91.64 4.24
C ARG A 4 59.07 -90.23 3.93
N GLU A 5 59.90 -89.24 4.18
CA GLU A 5 59.67 -87.87 3.74
C GLU A 5 60.11 -87.72 2.28
N LEU A 6 59.28 -87.06 1.47
CA LEU A 6 59.63 -86.62 0.13
C LEU A 6 59.95 -85.13 0.20
N LEU A 7 61.24 -84.78 0.16
CA LEU A 7 61.67 -83.40 -0.04
C LEU A 7 61.74 -83.11 -1.54
N ILE A 8 60.89 -82.20 -2.01
CA ILE A 8 60.95 -81.65 -3.36
C ILE A 8 61.74 -80.35 -3.28
N LYS A 9 62.91 -80.28 -3.93
CA LYS A 9 63.66 -79.03 -4.10
C LYS A 9 62.96 -78.20 -5.17
N THR A 10 62.61 -76.97 -4.84
CA THR A 10 61.92 -76.02 -5.72
C THR A 10 62.89 -74.95 -6.22
N ASP A 11 63.97 -75.37 -6.88
CA ASP A 11 64.73 -74.49 -7.77
C ASP A 11 64.00 -74.28 -9.13
N ALA A 12 62.73 -74.67 -9.19
CA ALA A 12 61.83 -74.44 -10.30
C ALA A 12 61.73 -72.93 -10.60
N PRO A 13 61.91 -72.52 -11.87
CA PRO A 13 61.64 -71.16 -12.32
C PRO A 13 60.25 -70.68 -11.88
N ALA A 14 60.15 -69.41 -11.49
CA ALA A 14 58.88 -68.81 -11.08
C ALA A 14 57.79 -69.02 -12.15
N GLY A 15 56.61 -69.49 -11.74
CA GLY A 15 55.48 -69.81 -12.62
C GLY A 15 55.29 -71.30 -12.92
N GLN A 16 56.19 -72.18 -12.46
CA GLN A 16 55.97 -73.64 -12.52
C GLN A 16 55.13 -74.10 -11.32
N GLN A 17 54.22 -75.05 -11.57
CA GLN A 17 53.30 -75.60 -10.59
C GLN A 17 53.59 -77.08 -10.33
N LEU A 18 53.41 -77.53 -9.09
CA LEU A 18 53.57 -78.93 -8.72
C LEU A 18 52.27 -79.70 -9.00
N PHE A 19 52.34 -80.66 -9.91
CA PHE A 19 51.26 -81.62 -10.12
C PHE A 19 51.67 -83.00 -9.61
N LEU A 20 50.83 -83.62 -8.80
CA LEU A 20 50.97 -85.02 -8.39
C LEU A 20 50.02 -85.88 -9.22
N CYS A 21 50.53 -86.98 -9.80
CA CYS A 21 49.70 -87.90 -10.57
C CYS A 21 48.63 -88.54 -9.67
N SER A 22 47.42 -88.73 -10.19
CA SER A 22 46.33 -89.38 -9.47
C SER A 22 46.67 -90.84 -9.17
N ALA A 23 46.02 -91.42 -8.16
CA ALA A 23 46.27 -92.82 -7.76
C ALA A 23 46.01 -93.83 -8.90
N THR A 24 45.22 -93.45 -9.90
CA THR A 24 44.91 -94.24 -11.09
C THR A 24 45.84 -93.95 -12.27
N GLY A 25 46.86 -93.10 -12.11
CA GLY A 25 47.88 -92.81 -13.13
C GLY A 25 47.36 -92.06 -14.36
N THR A 26 46.14 -91.55 -14.30
CA THR A 26 45.37 -91.08 -15.47
C THR A 26 45.10 -89.58 -15.47
N ASP A 27 45.31 -88.90 -14.34
CA ASP A 27 45.12 -87.45 -14.19
C ASP A 27 46.19 -86.84 -13.29
N TRP A 28 46.21 -85.50 -13.21
CA TRP A 28 47.16 -84.72 -12.44
C TRP A 28 46.44 -83.80 -11.44
N ASN A 29 46.71 -83.99 -10.15
CA ASN A 29 46.24 -83.11 -9.08
C ASN A 29 47.27 -82.01 -8.84
N LEU A 30 46.83 -80.78 -9.05
CA LEU A 30 47.61 -79.60 -8.76
C LEU A 30 47.73 -79.39 -7.25
N VAL A 31 48.96 -79.38 -6.74
CA VAL A 31 49.25 -79.20 -5.32
C VAL A 31 49.81 -77.81 -5.10
N GLY A 32 48.95 -76.93 -4.58
CA GLY A 32 49.34 -75.59 -4.21
C GLY A 32 49.52 -74.65 -5.40
N ASP A 33 48.52 -74.55 -6.29
CA ASP A 33 48.47 -73.44 -7.25
C ASP A 33 48.10 -72.11 -6.63
N GLY A 34 47.99 -72.09 -5.29
CA GLY A 34 47.19 -71.17 -4.52
C GLY A 34 47.08 -69.90 -5.29
N ALA A 35 45.87 -69.56 -5.75
CA ALA A 35 45.63 -68.26 -6.37
C ALA A 35 46.23 -67.25 -5.40
N SER A 36 47.47 -66.82 -5.66
CA SER A 36 48.40 -66.33 -4.63
C SER A 36 48.14 -64.85 -4.45
N GLY A 37 46.86 -64.53 -4.25
CA GLY A 37 46.26 -63.21 -4.28
C GLY A 37 44.75 -63.22 -4.62
N GLY A 38 44.13 -64.36 -4.96
CA GLY A 38 42.72 -64.43 -5.33
C GLY A 38 41.82 -64.82 -4.15
N VAL A 39 40.61 -64.26 -4.09
CA VAL A 39 39.61 -64.59 -3.06
C VAL A 39 39.14 -66.03 -3.24
N THR A 40 39.48 -66.93 -2.31
CA THR A 40 39.14 -68.38 -2.37
C THR A 40 37.72 -68.70 -1.90
N SER A 41 37.08 -67.75 -1.21
CA SER A 41 35.63 -67.73 -0.97
C SER A 41 35.12 -66.33 -0.69
N PHE A 42 33.92 -66.02 -1.17
CA PHE A 42 33.26 -64.73 -0.96
C PHE A 42 31.74 -64.91 -0.95
N ASN A 43 31.05 -64.40 0.08
CA ASN A 43 29.59 -64.52 0.24
C ASN A 43 29.03 -65.94 0.01
N GLY A 44 29.73 -66.96 0.52
CA GLY A 44 29.31 -68.36 0.38
C GLY A 44 29.61 -69.01 -0.98
N ARG A 45 30.20 -68.30 -1.94
CA ARG A 45 30.74 -68.88 -3.17
C ARG A 45 32.19 -69.32 -2.95
N GLY A 46 32.58 -70.48 -3.47
CA GLY A 46 33.95 -71.04 -3.37
C GLY A 46 34.63 -71.18 -4.73
N GLY A 47 35.96 -71.32 -4.74
CA GLY A 47 36.77 -71.41 -5.96
C GLY A 47 37.15 -70.04 -6.52
N SER A 48 37.34 -69.93 -7.84
CA SER A 48 37.60 -68.64 -8.49
C SER A 48 36.35 -67.75 -8.41
N VAL A 49 36.40 -66.71 -7.57
CA VAL A 49 35.28 -65.77 -7.38
C VAL A 49 35.41 -64.60 -8.34
N THR A 50 34.47 -64.47 -9.28
CA THR A 50 34.27 -63.24 -10.05
C THR A 50 33.28 -62.31 -9.34
N PRO A 51 33.44 -60.96 -9.42
CA PRO A 51 32.45 -60.03 -8.90
C PRO A 51 31.07 -60.24 -9.54
N ALA A 52 30.02 -60.22 -8.73
CA ALA A 52 28.63 -60.33 -9.16
C ALA A 52 27.78 -59.16 -8.63
N SER A 53 26.71 -58.83 -9.36
CA SER A 53 25.72 -57.85 -8.86
C SER A 53 25.11 -58.34 -7.55
N GLY A 54 25.05 -57.47 -6.53
CA GLY A 54 24.52 -57.79 -5.20
C GLY A 54 25.53 -58.37 -4.21
N ASP A 55 26.82 -58.44 -4.57
CA ASP A 55 27.91 -58.91 -3.70
C ASP A 55 28.10 -58.10 -2.41
N TYR A 56 27.58 -56.90 -2.34
CA TYR A 56 27.61 -56.11 -1.13
C TYR A 56 26.27 -55.39 -0.99
N SER A 57 25.66 -55.49 0.19
CA SER A 57 24.63 -54.53 0.61
C SER A 57 25.30 -53.27 1.13
N PHE A 58 24.62 -52.13 1.03
CA PHE A 58 25.18 -50.84 1.43
C PHE A 58 25.67 -50.82 2.89
N SER A 59 25.01 -51.56 3.79
CA SER A 59 25.43 -51.70 5.19
C SER A 59 26.73 -52.50 5.41
N GLN A 60 27.16 -53.31 4.44
CA GLN A 60 28.39 -54.10 4.51
C GLN A 60 29.63 -53.34 4.01
N ILE A 61 29.42 -52.27 3.24
CA ILE A 61 30.46 -51.34 2.83
C ILE A 61 30.42 -50.20 3.84
N THR A 62 31.13 -50.33 4.96
CA THR A 62 31.19 -49.25 5.97
C THR A 62 31.77 -47.99 5.31
N GLY A 63 31.01 -46.89 5.26
CA GLY A 63 31.46 -45.63 4.65
C GLY A 63 30.32 -44.65 4.39
N SER A 64 30.66 -43.43 3.98
CA SER A 64 29.72 -42.42 3.47
C SER A 64 29.43 -42.64 1.98
N VAL A 65 28.18 -42.42 1.57
CA VAL A 65 27.80 -42.36 0.15
C VAL A 65 28.25 -41.01 -0.41
N ALA A 66 28.94 -41.00 -1.56
CA ALA A 66 29.17 -39.74 -2.27
C ALA A 66 27.85 -39.26 -2.91
N SER A 67 27.60 -37.95 -2.96
CA SER A 67 26.36 -37.41 -3.55
C SER A 67 26.07 -37.93 -4.97
N ALA A 68 27.10 -38.24 -5.76
CA ALA A 68 26.97 -38.80 -7.12
C ALA A 68 26.35 -40.21 -7.17
N GLN A 69 26.34 -40.94 -6.05
CA GLN A 69 25.78 -42.29 -5.95
C GLN A 69 24.33 -42.27 -5.45
N LEU A 70 23.85 -41.13 -4.95
CA LEU A 70 22.47 -40.97 -4.50
C LEU A 70 21.56 -40.56 -5.67
N PRO A 71 20.29 -41.00 -5.68
CA PRO A 71 19.34 -40.58 -6.70
C PRO A 71 19.15 -39.06 -6.74
N ALA A 72 18.85 -38.52 -7.91
CA ALA A 72 18.59 -37.08 -8.11
C ALA A 72 17.35 -36.56 -7.33
N THR A 73 16.53 -37.45 -6.78
CA THR A 73 15.33 -37.13 -5.99
C THR A 73 15.64 -36.82 -4.52
N VAL A 74 16.89 -36.99 -4.08
CA VAL A 74 17.29 -36.68 -2.70
C VAL A 74 17.58 -35.18 -2.58
N VAL A 75 17.16 -34.57 -1.47
CA VAL A 75 17.51 -33.19 -1.12
C VAL A 75 18.87 -33.18 -0.42
N TYR A 76 19.79 -32.37 -0.90
CA TYR A 76 21.14 -32.21 -0.36
C TYR A 76 21.25 -30.95 0.51
N ASN A 77 22.09 -30.98 1.55
CA ASN A 77 22.29 -29.83 2.46
C ASN A 77 23.55 -28.99 2.15
N ASN A 78 24.33 -29.38 1.14
CA ASN A 78 25.64 -28.81 0.80
C ASN A 78 25.72 -28.25 -0.63
N GLN A 79 24.59 -28.17 -1.32
CA GLN A 79 24.48 -27.71 -2.70
C GLN A 79 23.08 -27.13 -2.95
N ALA A 80 22.91 -26.47 -4.09
CA ALA A 80 21.59 -26.02 -4.53
C ALA A 80 20.70 -27.22 -4.90
N ASN A 81 19.43 -27.15 -4.51
CA ASN A 81 18.41 -28.12 -4.91
C ASN A 81 17.41 -27.46 -5.86
N THR A 82 17.04 -28.16 -6.92
CA THR A 82 15.94 -27.74 -7.81
C THR A 82 14.73 -28.62 -7.53
N LEU A 83 13.67 -28.04 -6.98
CA LEU A 83 12.43 -28.73 -6.63
C LEU A 83 11.37 -28.36 -7.68
N THR A 84 11.07 -29.26 -8.61
CA THR A 84 10.15 -29.00 -9.73
C THR A 84 8.69 -29.32 -9.44
N GLY A 85 8.42 -30.07 -8.37
CA GLY A 85 7.08 -30.38 -7.89
C GLY A 85 6.65 -29.51 -6.71
N ASN A 86 5.37 -29.57 -6.37
CA ASN A 86 4.82 -28.90 -5.18
C ASN A 86 5.51 -29.41 -3.91
N GLN A 87 5.88 -28.49 -3.03
CA GLN A 87 6.49 -28.80 -1.73
C GLN A 87 5.48 -28.53 -0.62
N THR A 88 5.33 -29.48 0.31
CA THR A 88 4.59 -29.26 1.55
C THR A 88 5.60 -29.21 2.68
N VAL A 89 5.70 -28.07 3.37
CA VAL A 89 6.60 -27.87 4.52
C VAL A 89 5.74 -27.66 5.75
N THR A 90 5.79 -28.57 6.71
CA THR A 90 5.03 -28.49 7.97
C THR A 90 5.70 -27.63 9.03
N GLY A 91 6.97 -27.29 8.84
CA GLY A 91 7.76 -26.41 9.71
C GLY A 91 7.99 -25.01 9.12
N THR A 92 8.96 -24.31 9.68
CA THR A 92 9.36 -22.97 9.22
C THR A 92 10.24 -23.05 7.98
N VAL A 93 9.98 -22.19 6.99
CA VAL A 93 10.90 -21.92 5.89
C VAL A 93 11.67 -20.64 6.18
N THR A 94 12.98 -20.76 6.42
CA THR A 94 13.88 -19.60 6.56
C THR A 94 14.60 -19.37 5.24
N ALA A 95 14.28 -18.28 4.54
CA ALA A 95 14.91 -17.92 3.27
C ALA A 95 15.34 -16.45 3.30
N THR A 96 16.45 -16.12 2.64
CA THR A 96 16.86 -14.71 2.44
C THR A 96 15.92 -13.97 1.49
N SER A 97 15.26 -14.69 0.58
CA SER A 97 14.28 -14.15 -0.36
C SER A 97 13.32 -15.24 -0.87
N PHE A 98 12.09 -14.83 -1.20
CA PHE A 98 11.17 -15.59 -2.03
C PHE A 98 11.02 -14.83 -3.35
N SER A 99 11.42 -15.44 -4.46
CA SER A 99 11.28 -14.83 -5.81
C SER A 99 10.00 -15.35 -6.47
N GLY A 100 9.10 -14.44 -6.87
CA GLY A 100 7.80 -14.76 -7.47
C GLY A 100 6.78 -13.63 -7.28
N SER A 101 5.53 -13.82 -7.68
CA SER A 101 4.47 -12.81 -7.54
C SER A 101 3.84 -12.74 -6.14
N GLY A 102 4.14 -13.71 -5.26
CA GLY A 102 3.62 -13.75 -3.89
C GLY A 102 2.11 -14.01 -3.76
N ALA A 103 1.36 -14.13 -4.86
CA ALA A 103 -0.11 -14.23 -4.85
C ALA A 103 -0.67 -15.45 -4.10
N GLY A 104 0.13 -16.51 -3.95
CA GLY A 104 -0.23 -17.72 -3.21
C GLY A 104 0.13 -17.71 -1.72
N VAL A 105 0.81 -16.65 -1.23
CA VAL A 105 1.18 -16.56 0.18
C VAL A 105 -0.02 -16.02 0.97
N THR A 106 -0.84 -16.94 1.49
CA THR A 106 -2.02 -16.63 2.30
C THR A 106 -1.72 -16.76 3.79
N GLY A 107 -2.53 -16.16 4.67
CA GLY A 107 -2.34 -16.28 6.13
C GLY A 107 -1.17 -15.46 6.67
N VAL A 108 -0.59 -14.58 5.84
CA VAL A 108 0.38 -13.57 6.26
C VAL A 108 -0.36 -12.55 7.12
N ASN A 109 -0.12 -12.55 8.44
CA ASN A 109 -0.52 -11.39 9.23
C ASN A 109 0.46 -10.25 8.94
N ALA A 110 0.01 -9.01 8.98
CA ALA A 110 0.88 -7.90 8.60
C ALA A 110 2.11 -7.77 9.52
N ALA A 111 2.06 -8.22 10.78
CA ALA A 111 3.24 -8.27 11.65
C ALA A 111 4.39 -9.12 11.05
N SER A 112 4.11 -10.04 10.13
CA SER A 112 5.11 -10.81 9.38
C SER A 112 5.69 -10.10 8.13
N LEU A 113 5.21 -8.90 7.76
CA LEU A 113 5.77 -8.04 6.72
C LEU A 113 6.59 -6.89 7.38
N ASN A 114 7.87 -7.13 7.67
CA ASN A 114 8.78 -6.17 8.32
C ASN A 114 8.29 -5.63 9.69
N GLY A 115 7.39 -6.33 10.39
CA GLY A 115 6.87 -5.91 11.69
C GLY A 115 5.80 -4.82 11.65
N LEU A 116 5.32 -4.41 10.46
CA LEU A 116 4.27 -3.40 10.34
C LEU A 116 2.89 -4.04 10.56
N SER A 117 2.13 -3.58 11.55
CA SER A 117 0.77 -4.09 11.81
C SER A 117 -0.15 -3.94 10.60
N SER A 118 -1.28 -4.65 10.56
CA SER A 118 -2.24 -4.55 9.43
C SER A 118 -2.90 -3.18 9.37
N GLY A 119 -2.91 -2.46 10.51
CA GLY A 119 -3.31 -1.05 10.57
C GLY A 119 -2.29 -0.07 10.00
N SER A 120 -1.12 -0.54 9.54
CA SER A 120 -0.14 0.28 8.83
C SER A 120 -0.43 0.38 7.32
N PHE A 121 -1.41 -0.37 6.81
CA PHE A 121 -1.87 -0.30 5.43
C PHE A 121 -3.35 0.08 5.38
N ALA A 122 -3.75 0.84 4.36
CA ALA A 122 -5.16 1.09 4.07
C ALA A 122 -5.76 -0.16 3.41
N GLN A 123 -6.80 -0.72 4.02
CA GLN A 123 -7.55 -1.86 3.51
C GLN A 123 -8.64 -1.40 2.53
N LEU A 124 -8.79 -2.12 1.41
CA LEU A 124 -9.79 -1.82 0.38
C LEU A 124 -11.19 -2.38 0.73
N ALA A 125 -11.25 -3.52 1.41
CA ALA A 125 -12.49 -4.25 1.66
C ALA A 125 -13.21 -3.84 2.97
N THR A 126 -12.56 -3.06 3.83
CA THR A 126 -13.06 -2.73 5.17
C THR A 126 -12.76 -1.30 5.56
N ALA A 127 -13.42 -0.80 6.60
CA ALA A 127 -13.10 0.48 7.21
C ALA A 127 -11.67 0.50 7.78
N ASN A 128 -11.04 1.66 7.74
CA ASN A 128 -9.69 1.90 8.26
C ASN A 128 -9.77 2.77 9.53
N ALA A 129 -9.04 2.40 10.57
CA ALA A 129 -8.89 3.18 11.79
C ALA A 129 -7.44 3.67 11.92
N PHE A 130 -7.21 4.95 11.67
CA PHE A 130 -5.89 5.57 11.79
C PHE A 130 -5.73 6.22 13.17
N ALA A 131 -4.85 5.68 14.01
CA ALA A 131 -4.56 6.23 15.34
C ALA A 131 -3.60 7.43 15.32
N GLY A 132 -2.92 7.68 14.19
CA GLY A 132 -1.99 8.78 13.99
C GLY A 132 -2.48 9.78 12.93
N LYS A 133 -1.89 10.98 12.93
CA LYS A 133 -2.18 12.02 11.93
C LYS A 133 -1.90 11.49 10.52
N GLN A 134 -2.88 11.62 9.65
CA GLN A 134 -2.72 11.39 8.21
C GLN A 134 -2.33 12.73 7.55
N THR A 135 -1.11 12.80 7.02
CA THR A 135 -0.63 13.93 6.23
C THR A 135 -0.65 13.52 4.76
N LEU A 136 -1.53 14.14 3.98
CA LEU A 136 -1.63 13.93 2.54
C LEU A 136 -0.58 14.80 1.81
N ALA A 137 -0.20 14.39 0.60
CA ALA A 137 0.68 15.19 -0.24
C ALA A 137 0.05 16.56 -0.58
N ALA A 138 0.86 17.56 -0.90
CA ALA A 138 0.35 18.81 -1.47
C ALA A 138 -0.32 18.52 -2.83
N SER A 139 -1.43 19.21 -3.11
CA SER A 139 -2.04 19.15 -4.44
C SER A 139 -1.11 19.75 -5.49
N THR A 140 -1.21 19.21 -6.71
CA THR A 140 -0.57 19.76 -7.90
C THR A 140 -1.63 20.24 -8.88
N THR A 141 -1.22 20.87 -9.98
CA THR A 141 -2.14 21.24 -11.07
C THR A 141 -2.82 20.03 -11.73
N SER A 142 -2.21 18.84 -11.64
CA SER A 142 -2.72 17.63 -12.30
C SER A 142 -3.43 16.67 -11.35
N ALA A 143 -3.26 16.81 -10.03
CA ALA A 143 -3.81 15.88 -9.06
C ALA A 143 -4.03 16.51 -7.68
N ALA A 144 -5.20 16.23 -7.09
CA ALA A 144 -5.45 16.41 -5.67
C ALA A 144 -5.00 15.16 -4.89
N SER A 145 -4.56 15.35 -3.65
CA SER A 145 -4.12 14.24 -2.80
C SER A 145 -5.27 13.51 -2.11
N LEU A 146 -6.45 14.13 -2.02
CA LEU A 146 -7.69 13.51 -1.56
C LEU A 146 -8.81 13.81 -2.57
N ASN A 147 -9.44 12.76 -3.08
CA ASN A 147 -10.66 12.85 -3.87
C ASN A 147 -11.80 12.22 -3.07
N VAL A 148 -12.92 12.95 -2.95
CA VAL A 148 -14.17 12.42 -2.38
C VAL A 148 -15.21 12.42 -3.50
N PRO A 149 -15.36 11.30 -4.24
CA PRO A 149 -16.27 11.21 -5.36
C PRO A 149 -17.72 11.52 -4.97
N ALA A 150 -18.48 12.08 -5.91
CA ALA A 150 -19.91 12.29 -5.75
C ALA A 150 -20.66 10.95 -5.67
N GLY A 151 -21.65 10.87 -4.79
CA GLY A 151 -22.53 9.73 -4.65
C GLY A 151 -23.87 10.09 -4.01
N VAL A 152 -24.56 9.08 -3.49
CA VAL A 152 -25.83 9.25 -2.76
C VAL A 152 -25.53 9.43 -1.27
N ALA A 153 -26.36 10.19 -0.56
CA ALA A 153 -26.24 10.31 0.89
C ALA A 153 -26.44 8.95 1.59
N PRO A 154 -25.62 8.62 2.62
CA PRO A 154 -25.81 7.41 3.40
C PRO A 154 -27.20 7.39 4.08
N THR A 155 -27.82 6.22 4.19
CA THR A 155 -29.11 6.04 4.86
C THR A 155 -28.99 5.96 6.39
N ALA A 156 -27.81 5.64 6.91
CA ALA A 156 -27.51 5.58 8.34
C ALA A 156 -26.10 6.15 8.66
N PRO A 157 -25.85 7.45 8.41
CA PRO A 157 -24.56 8.06 8.70
C PRO A 157 -24.34 8.21 10.21
N SER A 158 -23.12 7.90 10.64
CA SER A 158 -22.64 8.12 12.00
C SER A 158 -22.05 9.51 12.17
N ALA A 159 -22.03 10.04 13.39
CA ALA A 159 -21.39 11.33 13.66
C ALA A 159 -19.92 11.32 13.24
N GLY A 160 -19.49 12.36 12.54
CA GLY A 160 -18.15 12.47 11.95
C GLY A 160 -18.02 11.94 10.52
N ASP A 161 -19.02 11.22 10.00
CA ASP A 161 -19.02 10.80 8.60
C ASP A 161 -18.97 12.01 7.68
N VAL A 162 -18.16 11.93 6.63
CA VAL A 162 -18.03 12.96 5.58
C VAL A 162 -18.33 12.32 4.23
N TRP A 163 -19.20 12.92 3.43
CA TRP A 163 -19.55 12.43 2.11
C TRP A 163 -19.87 13.57 1.13
N ASN A 164 -19.77 13.27 -0.16
CA ASN A 164 -20.06 14.20 -1.25
C ASN A 164 -21.29 13.73 -2.03
N THR A 165 -22.26 14.62 -2.22
CA THR A 165 -23.48 14.36 -3.01
C THR A 165 -23.38 14.81 -4.47
N GLY A 166 -22.24 15.36 -4.88
CA GLY A 166 -22.05 16.03 -6.16
C GLY A 166 -22.29 17.54 -6.08
N ASN A 167 -23.20 17.99 -5.22
CA ASN A 167 -23.48 19.40 -5.02
C ASN A 167 -22.74 19.97 -3.80
N VAL A 168 -22.68 19.19 -2.72
CA VAL A 168 -22.14 19.61 -1.42
C VAL A 168 -21.28 18.50 -0.83
N LEU A 169 -20.10 18.90 -0.34
CA LEU A 169 -19.35 18.11 0.63
C LEU A 169 -19.90 18.40 2.02
N GLN A 170 -20.39 17.36 2.71
CA GLN A 170 -21.13 17.48 3.96
C GLN A 170 -20.69 16.45 4.99
N TYR A 171 -21.04 16.69 6.24
CA TYR A 171 -20.76 15.79 7.35
C TYR A 171 -21.96 15.59 8.26
N ARG A 172 -21.94 14.50 9.01
CA ARG A 172 -22.89 14.25 10.10
C ARG A 172 -22.30 14.83 11.39
N ASP A 173 -23.01 15.75 12.03
CA ASP A 173 -22.55 16.34 13.29
C ASP A 173 -22.84 15.44 14.50
N GLY A 174 -22.33 15.84 15.67
CA GLY A 174 -22.55 15.12 16.94
C GLY A 174 -23.99 15.11 17.44
N SER A 175 -24.90 15.89 16.82
CA SER A 175 -26.34 15.90 17.08
C SER A 175 -27.16 15.11 16.06
N SER A 176 -26.50 14.33 15.19
CA SER A 176 -27.13 13.59 14.09
C SER A 176 -27.84 14.48 13.06
N ALA A 177 -27.40 15.73 12.90
CA ALA A 177 -27.81 16.57 11.79
C ALA A 177 -26.76 16.53 10.67
N THR A 178 -27.21 16.62 9.42
CA THR A 178 -26.31 16.74 8.27
C THR A 178 -25.99 18.21 8.03
N ARG A 179 -24.71 18.54 7.91
CA ARG A 179 -24.21 19.91 7.73
C ARG A 179 -23.28 20.01 6.54
N SER A 180 -23.30 21.15 5.84
CA SER A 180 -22.34 21.44 4.78
C SER A 180 -20.96 21.78 5.37
N LEU A 181 -19.89 21.17 4.85
CA LEU A 181 -18.49 21.54 5.11
C LEU A 181 -18.04 22.66 4.18
N VAL A 182 -18.43 22.54 2.90
CA VAL A 182 -18.14 23.50 1.84
C VAL A 182 -19.39 23.61 0.99
N SER A 183 -19.98 24.80 0.94
CA SER A 183 -20.87 25.16 -0.16
C SER A 183 -20.00 25.67 -1.30
N THR A 184 -20.00 24.99 -2.45
CA THR A 184 -19.77 25.67 -3.73
C THR A 184 -20.78 26.82 -3.84
N PRO A 185 -20.56 27.89 -4.64
CA PRO A 185 -21.44 29.07 -4.67
C PRO A 185 -22.89 28.60 -4.71
N GLN A 186 -23.55 28.69 -3.56
CA GLN A 186 -24.69 27.84 -3.31
C GLN A 186 -25.82 28.53 -4.02
N ALA A 187 -26.29 27.99 -5.14
CA ALA A 187 -27.49 28.51 -5.80
C ALA A 187 -28.75 28.44 -4.89
N SER A 188 -28.61 28.01 -3.63
CA SER A 188 -29.71 27.79 -2.68
C SER A 188 -29.32 27.95 -1.21
N GLY A 189 -28.21 28.62 -0.87
CA GLY A 189 -27.82 28.83 0.54
C GLY A 189 -27.33 30.25 0.80
N MET A 190 -27.72 30.78 1.96
CA MET A 190 -27.46 32.17 2.35
C MET A 190 -25.95 32.47 2.41
N GLN A 191 -25.46 33.22 1.44
CA GLN A 191 -24.12 33.78 1.39
C GLN A 191 -24.16 35.23 1.88
N LEU A 192 -23.34 35.57 2.88
CA LEU A 192 -23.10 36.97 3.26
C LEU A 192 -21.94 37.51 2.41
N LEU A 193 -22.22 38.46 1.50
CA LEU A 193 -21.19 39.10 0.68
C LEU A 193 -20.94 40.53 1.14
N ARG A 194 -19.66 40.92 1.15
CA ARG A 194 -19.21 42.30 1.31
C ARG A 194 -18.82 42.85 -0.06
N LEU A 195 -19.63 43.75 -0.60
CA LEU A 195 -19.34 44.48 -1.83
C LEU A 195 -18.83 45.88 -1.51
N THR A 196 -18.10 46.48 -2.44
CA THR A 196 -17.67 47.88 -2.34
C THR A 196 -17.97 48.63 -3.62
N ALA A 197 -18.30 49.90 -3.49
CA ALA A 197 -18.56 50.78 -4.62
C ALA A 197 -18.00 52.18 -4.36
N SER A 198 -17.41 52.79 -5.38
CA SER A 198 -17.06 54.20 -5.38
C SER A 198 -18.32 55.03 -5.64
N ILE A 199 -18.76 55.77 -4.62
CA ILE A 199 -20.02 56.51 -4.63
C ILE A 199 -19.72 58.00 -4.47
N THR A 200 -20.32 58.83 -5.33
CA THR A 200 -20.22 60.29 -5.32
C THR A 200 -21.64 60.87 -5.22
N PRO A 201 -22.13 61.14 -3.99
CA PRO A 201 -23.49 61.65 -3.77
C PRO A 201 -23.67 63.10 -4.21
N SER A 202 -24.90 63.45 -4.56
CA SER A 202 -25.35 64.83 -4.81
C SER A 202 -25.85 65.51 -3.52
N SER A 203 -25.86 66.85 -3.53
CA SER A 203 -26.34 67.66 -2.40
C SER A 203 -27.79 67.34 -2.01
N VAL A 204 -28.06 67.26 -0.71
CA VAL A 204 -29.39 67.10 -0.14
C VAL A 204 -29.85 68.42 0.46
N GLY A 205 -31.06 68.86 0.11
CA GLY A 205 -31.65 70.12 0.56
C GLY A 205 -31.82 70.21 2.08
N VAL A 206 -32.12 71.40 2.59
CA VAL A 206 -32.35 71.65 4.02
C VAL A 206 -33.46 70.77 4.59
N ALA A 207 -33.26 70.21 5.79
CA ALA A 207 -34.25 69.43 6.54
C ALA A 207 -35.04 68.41 5.68
N SER A 208 -34.35 67.74 4.75
CA SER A 208 -34.98 66.90 3.73
C SER A 208 -34.21 65.59 3.54
N CYS A 209 -34.87 64.60 2.93
CA CYS A 209 -34.23 63.36 2.49
C CYS A 209 -34.29 63.25 0.97
N SER A 210 -33.22 62.72 0.37
CA SER A 210 -33.14 62.43 -1.06
C SER A 210 -32.65 61.00 -1.27
N GLU A 211 -33.41 60.23 -2.05
CA GLU A 211 -32.99 58.89 -2.50
C GLU A 211 -32.14 59.03 -3.77
N GLN A 212 -30.92 58.51 -3.72
CA GLN A 212 -29.97 58.57 -4.82
C GLN A 212 -29.52 57.15 -5.18
N SER A 213 -29.45 56.84 -6.48
CA SER A 213 -29.07 55.52 -6.98
C SER A 213 -27.61 55.49 -7.41
N PHE A 214 -26.91 54.43 -7.02
CA PHE A 214 -25.50 54.22 -7.33
C PHE A 214 -25.25 52.81 -7.86
N THR A 215 -24.29 52.69 -8.76
CA THR A 215 -23.85 51.40 -9.26
C THR A 215 -23.08 50.66 -8.18
N VAL A 216 -23.55 49.46 -7.83
CA VAL A 216 -22.89 48.51 -6.94
C VAL A 216 -22.85 47.17 -7.66
N SER A 217 -21.76 46.94 -8.39
CA SER A 217 -21.59 45.72 -9.18
C SER A 217 -21.65 44.46 -8.31
N GLY A 218 -22.39 43.46 -8.77
CA GLY A 218 -22.55 42.18 -8.08
C GLY A 218 -23.83 42.05 -7.27
N VAL A 219 -24.63 43.11 -7.11
CA VAL A 219 -25.96 43.06 -6.48
C VAL A 219 -27.02 42.55 -7.47
N SER A 220 -27.81 41.56 -7.08
CA SER A 220 -28.99 41.03 -7.78
C SER A 220 -30.27 41.57 -7.16
N THR A 221 -31.36 41.65 -7.93
CA THR A 221 -32.69 42.05 -7.40
C THR A 221 -33.26 41.07 -6.39
N THR A 222 -32.69 39.87 -6.28
CA THR A 222 -33.09 38.83 -5.32
C THR A 222 -32.31 38.87 -4.00
N ASP A 223 -31.27 39.71 -3.90
CA ASP A 223 -30.46 39.78 -2.68
C ASP A 223 -31.22 40.53 -1.58
N LEU A 224 -30.92 40.19 -0.32
CA LEU A 224 -31.30 40.99 0.84
C LEU A 224 -30.17 41.96 1.15
N LEU A 225 -30.45 43.27 1.06
CA LEU A 225 -29.49 44.30 1.41
C LEU A 225 -29.51 44.57 2.93
N LEU A 226 -28.47 44.13 3.62
CA LEU A 226 -28.39 44.13 5.09
C LEU A 226 -27.82 45.43 5.67
N ALA A 227 -26.84 46.04 4.99
CA ALA A 227 -26.24 47.28 5.46
C ALA A 227 -25.58 48.05 4.32
N VAL A 228 -25.61 49.38 4.43
CA VAL A 228 -24.78 50.30 3.66
C VAL A 228 -23.91 51.08 4.65
N VAL A 229 -22.59 50.93 4.50
CA VAL A 229 -21.58 51.56 5.35
C VAL A 229 -20.79 52.53 4.50
N GLN A 230 -20.76 53.78 4.93
CA GLN A 230 -20.02 54.87 4.31
C GLN A 230 -18.48 54.79 4.54
N PRO A 231 -17.68 55.62 3.83
CA PRO A 231 -16.23 55.76 4.09
C PRO A 231 -15.94 56.20 5.54
N SER A 232 -14.93 55.61 6.17
CA SER A 232 -14.74 55.58 7.63
C SER A 232 -14.12 56.83 8.28
N THR A 233 -14.48 58.05 7.88
CA THR A 233 -13.82 59.25 8.46
C THR A 233 -14.74 60.40 8.88
N SER A 234 -16.06 60.32 8.70
CA SER A 234 -17.05 61.26 9.29
C SER A 234 -18.47 60.72 9.09
N SER A 235 -19.47 61.38 9.71
CA SER A 235 -20.86 61.39 9.23
C SER A 235 -20.91 61.47 7.69
N PRO A 236 -21.95 60.98 6.98
CA PRO A 236 -22.00 60.97 5.51
C PRO A 236 -22.14 62.38 4.96
N GLY A 237 -21.20 63.30 5.22
CA GLY A 237 -21.38 64.75 5.20
C GLY A 237 -21.74 65.31 6.59
N THR A 238 -21.57 66.62 6.77
CA THR A 238 -22.00 67.35 7.97
C THR A 238 -23.52 67.25 8.12
N ASN A 239 -24.01 66.63 9.20
CA ASN A 239 -25.45 66.49 9.50
C ASN A 239 -26.27 65.70 8.44
N ILE A 240 -25.65 64.69 7.81
CA ILE A 240 -26.38 63.71 7.00
C ILE A 240 -26.55 62.41 7.80
N ALA A 241 -27.65 61.71 7.60
CA ALA A 241 -27.83 60.32 8.02
C ALA A 241 -28.21 59.46 6.82
N ILE A 242 -27.89 58.17 6.86
CA ILE A 242 -28.45 57.19 5.92
C ILE A 242 -29.80 56.74 6.51
N GLY A 243 -30.90 57.16 5.89
CA GLY A 243 -32.26 56.86 6.34
C GLY A 243 -32.78 55.49 5.92
N GLY A 244 -32.19 54.91 4.87
CA GLY A 244 -32.54 53.60 4.37
C GLY A 244 -31.80 53.26 3.08
N TRP A 245 -31.97 52.03 2.63
CA TRP A 245 -31.38 51.52 1.40
C TRP A 245 -32.26 50.44 0.80
N ARG A 246 -32.20 50.30 -0.52
CA ARG A 246 -32.85 49.20 -1.25
C ARG A 246 -32.10 48.91 -2.53
N ILE A 247 -32.28 47.70 -3.03
CA ILE A 247 -31.84 47.34 -4.37
C ILE A 247 -32.86 47.92 -5.34
N SER A 248 -32.46 48.91 -6.15
CA SER A 248 -33.36 49.59 -7.08
C SER A 248 -33.38 48.92 -8.45
N ALA A 249 -32.29 48.26 -8.84
CA ALA A 249 -32.17 47.42 -10.03
C ALA A 249 -30.96 46.49 -9.89
N ALA A 250 -30.76 45.57 -10.83
CA ALA A 250 -29.51 44.80 -10.91
C ALA A 250 -28.31 45.76 -10.94
N ASN A 251 -27.27 45.41 -10.17
CA ASN A 251 -26.07 46.22 -9.96
C ASN A 251 -26.33 47.66 -9.46
N THR A 252 -27.50 47.94 -8.87
CA THR A 252 -27.87 49.31 -8.47
C THR A 252 -28.50 49.32 -7.08
N VAL A 253 -27.92 50.13 -6.19
CA VAL A 253 -28.45 50.36 -4.84
C VAL A 253 -28.92 51.81 -4.74
N ALA A 254 -30.15 51.99 -4.29
CA ALA A 254 -30.67 53.28 -3.88
C ALA A 254 -30.39 53.49 -2.39
N ILE A 255 -29.78 54.63 -2.06
CA ILE A 255 -29.45 55.04 -0.69
C ILE A 255 -30.22 56.33 -0.40
N GLN A 256 -30.98 56.34 0.69
CA GLN A 256 -31.64 57.54 1.16
C GLN A 256 -30.71 58.32 2.08
N PHE A 257 -30.31 59.52 1.65
CA PHE A 257 -29.56 60.46 2.48
C PHE A 257 -30.51 61.50 3.06
N CYS A 258 -30.51 61.63 4.38
CA CYS A 258 -31.34 62.57 5.12
C CYS A 258 -30.47 63.68 5.72
N ASN A 259 -30.68 64.91 5.26
CA ASN A 259 -30.04 66.09 5.83
C ASN A 259 -30.85 66.59 7.02
N VAL A 260 -30.30 66.45 8.22
CA VAL A 260 -30.93 66.92 9.46
C VAL A 260 -30.60 68.38 9.77
N ASN A 261 -29.76 69.04 8.95
CA ASN A 261 -29.50 70.48 9.06
C ASN A 261 -30.70 71.29 8.54
N ARG A 262 -31.20 72.21 9.36
CA ARG A 262 -32.32 73.10 9.02
C ARG A 262 -31.92 74.33 8.21
N ASN A 263 -30.63 74.66 8.18
CA ASN A 263 -30.15 75.96 7.71
C ASN A 263 -29.40 75.88 6.37
N ASN A 264 -28.79 74.74 6.07
CA ASN A 264 -27.95 74.60 4.87
C ASN A 264 -28.16 73.23 4.20
N ALA A 265 -28.10 73.22 2.86
CA ALA A 265 -27.94 71.98 2.11
C ALA A 265 -26.57 71.37 2.43
N SER A 266 -26.48 70.04 2.35
CA SER A 266 -25.26 69.30 2.68
C SER A 266 -25.06 68.14 1.69
N THR A 267 -23.83 67.94 1.26
CA THR A 267 -23.49 66.87 0.30
C THR A 267 -22.89 65.69 1.04
N PRO A 268 -23.39 64.46 0.81
CA PRO A 268 -22.80 63.32 1.46
C PRO A 268 -21.38 63.00 1.02
N THR A 269 -20.58 62.45 1.95
CA THR A 269 -19.16 62.14 1.71
C THR A 269 -19.01 61.20 0.52
N SER A 270 -18.24 61.61 -0.47
CA SER A 270 -17.87 60.75 -1.60
C SER A 270 -16.74 59.80 -1.19
N GLY A 271 -16.74 58.58 -1.72
CA GLY A 271 -15.68 57.60 -1.47
C GLY A 271 -16.16 56.16 -1.62
N THR A 272 -15.41 55.23 -1.03
CA THR A 272 -15.73 53.81 -1.07
C THR A 272 -16.75 53.44 0.00
N TYR A 273 -17.96 53.12 -0.43
CA TYR A 273 -19.00 52.57 0.43
C TYR A 273 -18.89 51.05 0.44
N THR A 274 -19.17 50.44 1.58
CA THR A 274 -19.31 48.99 1.76
C THR A 274 -20.79 48.63 1.81
N VAL A 275 -21.18 47.60 1.08
CA VAL A 275 -22.55 47.11 0.97
C VAL A 275 -22.54 45.64 1.41
N ALA A 276 -23.29 45.32 2.47
CA ALA A 276 -23.44 43.95 2.95
C ALA A 276 -24.74 43.38 2.40
N ILE A 277 -24.65 42.30 1.63
CA ILE A 277 -25.81 41.59 1.07
C ILE A 277 -25.85 40.14 1.54
N MET A 278 -27.05 39.59 1.61
CA MET A 278 -27.29 38.16 1.74
C MET A 278 -27.94 37.64 0.46
N ARG A 279 -27.39 36.58 -0.12
CA ARG A 279 -27.87 35.92 -1.34
C ARG A 279 -28.18 34.46 -1.08
#